data_AF-A0A8S2FXZ1-F1
#
_entry.id   AF-A0A8S2FXZ1-F1
#
_cell.length_a   1.000
_cell.length_b   1.000
_cell.length_c   1.000
_cell.angle_alpha   90.00
_cell.angle_beta   90.00
_cell.angle_gamma   90.00
#
_symmetry.space_group_name_H-M   'P 1'
#
loop_
_entity.id
_entity.type
_entity.pdbx_description
1 polymer ?
#
loop_
_entity_poly.entity_id
_entity_poly.type
_entity_poly.pdbx_seq_one_letter_code
_entity_poly.pdbx_strand_id
1 'polypeptide(L)'
;LNQIGNFNTENVTKLTTARIKPDSDDGEKEKKMEVDEDGEIHDLHQKNSSEFYTNFWLLQDYFSRPVQLWDKTLWATFVQNTNQVLDIFVTNQLDDMKTPLSSNQETFFAKYLTSEKLLDLQLNDSTFRRNILVQFLIIFQYLVSPVKFKQPQHILNDEQAQWIKNTTNQIIQLLKQTGSNATTFTDAVQHVLKREELWNNWKNDGCQDFTRAKLNQRTTPYKLNVKLSENIRQSVRQAIRRRTMDIEQLRSPSQHYLPPLRDFFEPIIDQLKTVPVPSTSTATDEREKEREREKERERLLSQDPSRLWRALRLLARQSPYFFVHSNQTVQSIALFIMSTCEKIRREYILPSQQQQQQAQIIPSV
;
A
#
# COMPACT_ATOMS: atom_id res chain seq x y z
N LEU A 1 -8.83 -1.02 21.68
CA LEU A 1 -9.00 0.44 21.50
C LEU A 1 -8.57 1.15 22.79
N ASN A 2 -7.92 2.32 22.70
CA ASN A 2 -7.68 3.18 23.87
C ASN A 2 -9.05 3.61 24.47
N GLN A 3 -9.24 3.34 25.75
CA GLN A 3 -10.50 3.59 26.46
C GLN A 3 -10.50 4.92 27.25
N ILE A 4 -9.31 5.42 27.63
CA ILE A 4 -9.17 6.52 28.61
C ILE A 4 -8.85 7.85 27.90
N GLY A 5 -8.33 7.81 26.67
CA GLY A 5 -8.11 9.02 25.89
C GLY A 5 -6.88 9.84 26.29
N ASN A 6 -5.98 9.28 27.11
CA ASN A 6 -4.67 9.90 27.38
C ASN A 6 -3.81 9.72 26.13
N PHE A 7 -3.46 10.83 25.47
CA PHE A 7 -2.58 10.86 24.30
C PHE A 7 -1.53 11.97 24.48
N ASN A 8 -0.28 11.67 24.14
CA ASN A 8 0.81 12.65 24.02
C ASN A 8 1.07 13.54 25.26
N THR A 9 0.87 13.03 26.47
CA THR A 9 1.08 13.78 27.73
C THR A 9 2.52 14.25 27.95
N GLU A 10 3.49 13.68 27.23
CA GLU A 10 4.90 14.06 27.28
C GLU A 10 5.25 15.22 26.32
N ASN A 11 4.37 15.54 25.36
CA ASN A 11 4.63 16.58 24.38
C ASN A 11 4.23 17.96 24.94
N VAL A 12 5.13 18.54 25.75
CA VAL A 12 4.92 19.86 26.35
C VAL A 12 5.49 20.94 25.44
N THR A 13 4.65 21.90 25.05
CA THR A 13 5.06 23.09 24.30
C THR A 13 5.49 24.18 25.28
N LYS A 14 6.76 24.56 25.27
CA LYS A 14 7.26 25.69 26.06
C LYS A 14 6.82 26.99 25.40
N LEU A 15 6.09 27.82 26.13
CA LEU A 15 5.72 29.17 25.71
C LEU A 15 6.81 30.15 26.15
N THR A 16 7.02 31.20 25.36
CA THR A 16 7.98 32.26 25.70
C THR A 16 7.37 33.17 26.75
N THR A 17 7.12 32.67 27.96
CA THR A 17 6.63 33.45 29.09
C THR A 17 7.80 33.89 29.95
N ALA A 18 8.68 34.75 29.42
CA ALA A 18 9.62 35.51 30.24
C ALA A 18 10.27 36.62 29.40
N ARG A 19 10.15 37.86 29.89
CA ARG A 19 11.16 38.90 29.61
C ARG A 19 12.52 38.28 29.92
N ILE A 20 13.32 38.04 28.88
CA ILE A 20 14.70 37.63 29.04
C ILE A 20 15.41 38.76 29.79
N LYS A 21 15.64 38.56 31.09
CA LYS A 21 16.73 39.27 31.77
C LYS A 21 18.02 38.65 31.24
N PRO A 22 18.98 39.45 30.76
CA PRO A 22 20.28 38.92 30.41
C PRO A 22 21.01 38.59 31.71
N ASP A 23 21.36 37.32 31.86
CA ASP A 23 22.54 36.77 32.55
C ASP A 23 22.18 35.49 33.31
N SER A 24 22.57 34.34 32.77
CA SER A 24 23.86 33.70 33.10
C SER A 24 23.94 32.33 32.41
N ASP A 25 24.97 32.19 31.57
CA ASP A 25 25.74 30.97 31.27
C ASP A 25 25.01 29.62 31.37
N ASP A 26 24.53 29.10 30.25
CA ASP A 26 24.70 27.67 29.95
C ASP A 26 24.76 27.43 28.44
N GLY A 27 25.76 26.65 28.03
CA GLY A 27 26.20 26.54 26.65
C GLY A 27 25.42 25.52 25.84
N GLU A 28 24.40 25.96 25.11
CA GLU A 28 23.96 25.28 23.90
C GLU A 28 23.82 26.28 22.76
N LYS A 29 24.62 26.07 21.69
CA LYS A 29 24.57 26.89 20.48
C LYS A 29 23.24 26.66 19.75
N GLU A 30 22.21 27.42 20.12
CA GLU A 30 21.08 27.68 19.23
C GLU A 30 21.62 28.37 17.97
N LYS A 31 21.45 27.74 16.81
CA LYS A 31 21.66 28.39 15.52
C LYS A 31 20.66 29.53 15.40
N LYS A 32 21.09 30.73 15.76
CA LYS A 32 20.42 31.99 15.47
C LYS A 32 20.32 32.11 13.94
N MET A 33 19.12 31.88 13.38
CA MET A 33 18.84 32.30 12.02
C MET A 33 18.74 33.83 12.06
N GLU A 34 19.70 34.51 11.44
CA GLU A 34 19.58 35.92 11.14
C GLU A 34 18.47 36.08 10.10
N VAL A 35 17.43 36.83 10.46
CA VAL A 35 16.38 37.26 9.54
C VAL A 35 16.81 38.65 9.09
N ASP A 36 17.09 38.81 7.80
CA ASP A 36 17.42 40.09 7.18
C ASP A 36 16.29 41.11 7.45
N GLU A 37 16.66 42.27 7.99
CA GLU A 37 15.78 43.31 8.55
C GLU A 37 15.06 44.19 7.50
N ASP A 38 14.94 43.72 6.25
CA ASP A 38 14.56 44.57 5.11
C ASP A 38 13.12 44.35 4.61
N GLY A 39 12.30 43.58 5.33
CA GLY A 39 10.87 43.42 5.03
C GLY A 39 10.02 44.21 6.00
N GLU A 40 9.25 45.19 5.51
CA GLU A 40 8.17 45.82 6.30
C GLU A 40 7.19 44.74 6.78
N ILE A 41 7.33 44.30 8.02
CA ILE A 41 6.34 43.45 8.70
C ILE A 41 5.13 44.34 8.94
N HIS A 42 4.07 44.14 8.15
CA HIS A 42 2.75 44.68 8.48
C HIS A 42 2.36 44.12 9.86
N ASP A 43 2.38 44.99 10.87
CA ASP A 43 2.00 44.69 12.25
C ASP A 43 0.50 44.38 12.30
N LEU A 44 0.16 43.10 12.12
CA LEU A 44 -1.23 42.62 12.05
C LEU A 44 -1.99 42.83 13.36
N HIS A 45 -1.28 43.05 14.47
CA HIS A 45 -1.83 43.18 15.82
C HIS A 45 -1.31 44.43 16.52
N GLN A 46 -1.50 45.59 15.91
CA GLN A 46 -0.98 46.81 16.50
C GLN A 46 -1.73 47.20 17.80
N LYS A 47 -0.92 47.31 18.88
CA LYS A 47 -1.15 47.80 20.26
C LYS A 47 -1.29 46.78 21.40
N ASN A 48 -1.47 45.47 21.16
CA ASN A 48 -1.57 44.44 22.22
C ASN A 48 -0.93 43.07 21.85
N SER A 49 0.13 43.04 21.04
CA SER A 49 0.72 41.81 20.46
C SER A 49 1.05 40.73 21.50
N SER A 50 1.46 41.12 22.72
CA SER A 50 1.81 40.18 23.79
C SER A 50 0.60 39.54 24.48
N GLU A 51 -0.49 40.30 24.65
CA GLU A 51 -1.75 39.78 25.19
C GLU A 51 -2.39 38.82 24.17
N PHE A 52 -2.39 39.20 22.89
CA PHE A 52 -2.89 38.35 21.82
C PHE A 52 -2.08 37.04 21.71
N TYR A 53 -0.75 37.10 21.74
CA TYR A 53 0.10 35.90 21.74
C TYR A 53 -0.27 34.97 22.90
N THR A 54 -0.42 35.52 24.11
CA THR A 54 -0.78 34.72 25.30
C THR A 54 -2.16 34.09 25.13
N ASN A 55 -3.15 34.86 24.66
CA ASN A 55 -4.52 34.40 24.43
C ASN A 55 -4.60 33.33 23.32
N PHE A 56 -3.83 33.50 22.25
CA PHE A 56 -3.73 32.56 21.14
C PHE A 56 -3.18 31.21 21.62
N TRP A 57 -2.06 31.21 22.34
CA TRP A 57 -1.47 29.96 22.82
C TRP A 57 -2.25 29.33 23.97
N LEU A 58 -3.03 30.10 24.73
CA LEU A 58 -4.00 29.55 25.67
C LEU A 58 -5.05 28.68 24.97
N LEU A 59 -5.43 28.98 23.72
CA LEU A 59 -6.31 28.11 22.92
C LEU A 59 -5.71 26.72 22.70
N GLN A 60 -4.39 26.63 22.51
CA GLN A 60 -3.72 25.33 22.34
C GLN A 60 -3.79 24.47 23.61
N ASP A 61 -3.79 25.09 24.79
CA ASP A 61 -4.01 24.37 26.05
C ASP A 61 -5.45 23.82 26.12
N TYR A 62 -6.44 24.62 25.72
CA TYR A 62 -7.83 24.15 25.61
C TYR A 62 -7.99 23.03 24.59
N PHE A 63 -7.32 23.09 23.44
CA PHE A 63 -7.32 22.02 22.44
C PHE A 63 -6.68 20.73 22.96
N SER A 64 -5.64 20.87 23.78
CA SER A 64 -4.96 19.73 24.41
C SER A 64 -5.80 19.11 25.53
N ARG A 65 -6.59 19.92 26.24
CA ARG A 65 -7.41 19.51 27.41
C ARG A 65 -8.86 19.97 27.29
N PRO A 66 -9.65 19.42 26.34
CA PRO A 66 -11.01 19.89 26.07
C PRO A 66 -11.99 19.70 27.22
N VAL A 67 -11.67 18.88 28.23
CA VAL A 67 -12.49 18.70 29.44
C VAL A 67 -12.60 20.00 30.26
N GLN A 68 -11.64 20.91 30.14
CA GLN A 68 -11.68 22.20 30.84
C GLN A 68 -12.77 23.13 30.31
N LEU A 69 -13.25 22.92 29.08
CA LEU A 69 -14.26 23.75 28.44
C LEU A 69 -15.66 23.61 29.05
N TRP A 70 -15.85 22.69 30.00
CA TRP A 70 -17.08 22.57 30.78
C TRP A 70 -17.14 23.56 31.97
N ASP A 71 -16.03 24.21 32.32
CA ASP A 71 -16.01 25.31 33.29
C ASP A 71 -16.54 26.60 32.64
N LYS A 72 -17.50 27.27 33.31
CA LYS A 72 -18.14 28.49 32.80
C LYS A 72 -17.16 29.63 32.57
N THR A 73 -16.16 29.79 33.45
CA THR A 73 -15.16 30.86 33.36
C THR A 73 -14.21 30.63 32.20
N LEU A 74 -13.68 29.40 32.09
CA LEU A 74 -12.78 29.02 31.00
C LEU A 74 -13.49 29.01 29.65
N TRP A 75 -14.77 28.62 29.62
CA TRP A 75 -15.60 28.70 28.43
C TRP A 75 -15.74 30.14 27.90
N ALA A 76 -16.00 31.11 28.79
CA ALA A 76 -16.12 32.51 28.39
C ALA A 76 -14.81 33.05 27.78
N THR A 77 -13.67 32.75 28.41
CA THR A 77 -12.34 33.09 27.89
C THR A 77 -12.06 32.40 26.56
N PHE A 78 -12.42 31.12 26.42
CA PHE A 78 -12.28 30.37 25.17
C PHE A 78 -13.08 31.01 24.03
N VAL A 79 -14.34 31.38 24.27
CA VAL A 79 -15.19 32.06 23.28
C VAL A 79 -14.59 33.39 22.88
N GLN A 80 -14.14 34.20 23.84
CA GLN A 80 -13.50 35.49 23.57
C GLN A 80 -12.25 35.34 22.69
N ASN A 81 -11.32 34.45 23.08
CA ASN A 81 -10.08 34.23 22.35
C ASN A 81 -10.35 33.64 20.95
N THR A 82 -11.33 32.75 20.84
CA THR A 82 -11.75 32.19 19.54
C THR A 82 -12.25 33.30 18.61
N ASN A 83 -13.14 34.16 19.10
CA ASN A 83 -13.68 35.25 18.29
C ASN A 83 -12.60 36.23 17.83
N GLN A 84 -11.62 36.56 18.69
CA GLN A 84 -10.49 37.41 18.31
C GLN A 84 -9.67 36.78 17.17
N VAL A 85 -9.32 35.50 17.28
CA VAL A 85 -8.54 34.80 16.24
C VAL A 85 -9.31 34.69 14.92
N LEU A 86 -10.60 34.40 14.97
CA LEU A 86 -11.42 34.32 13.77
C LEU A 86 -11.61 35.69 13.11
N ASP A 87 -11.75 36.76 13.89
CA ASP A 87 -11.85 38.13 13.38
C ASP A 87 -10.56 38.54 12.64
N ILE A 88 -9.40 38.16 13.17
CA ILE A 88 -8.10 38.33 12.48
C ILE A 88 -8.07 37.58 11.15
N PHE A 89 -8.56 36.34 11.10
CA PHE A 89 -8.60 35.57 9.86
C PHE A 89 -9.59 36.12 8.83
N VAL A 90 -10.69 36.73 9.28
CA VAL A 90 -11.67 37.40 8.42
C VAL A 90 -11.12 38.73 7.88
N THR A 91 -10.47 39.53 8.72
CA THR A 91 -9.93 40.85 8.37
C THR A 91 -8.69 40.74 7.48
N ASN A 92 -7.80 39.79 7.77
CA ASN A 92 -6.61 39.53 6.98
C ASN A 92 -6.85 38.37 6.02
N GLN A 93 -7.60 38.58 4.94
CA GLN A 93 -7.80 37.55 3.92
C GLN A 93 -6.48 37.29 3.18
N LEU A 94 -6.12 36.02 3.03
CA LEU A 94 -4.95 35.65 2.24
C LEU A 94 -5.32 35.80 0.77
N ASP A 95 -4.73 36.78 0.08
CA ASP A 95 -4.81 36.83 -1.37
C ASP A 95 -4.14 35.58 -1.94
N ASP A 96 -4.84 34.90 -2.88
CA ASP A 96 -4.31 33.79 -3.67
C ASP A 96 -3.19 34.30 -4.58
N MET A 97 -2.05 34.67 -3.98
CA MET A 97 -0.78 34.63 -4.68
C MET A 97 -0.61 33.17 -5.06
N LYS A 98 -0.88 32.88 -6.33
CA LYS A 98 -0.48 31.65 -7.00
C LYS A 98 1.01 31.49 -6.72
N THR A 99 1.35 30.81 -5.64
CA THR A 99 2.72 30.35 -5.42
C THR A 99 2.98 29.48 -6.64
N PRO A 100 3.87 29.91 -7.56
CA PRO A 100 4.23 29.06 -8.68
C PRO A 100 4.69 27.74 -8.05
N LEU A 101 4.35 26.62 -8.70
CA LEU A 101 4.87 25.30 -8.37
C LEU A 101 6.41 25.37 -8.44
N SER A 102 7.04 25.87 -7.38
CA SER A 102 8.47 25.83 -7.18
C SER A 102 8.70 24.48 -6.54
N SER A 103 9.03 23.51 -7.40
CA SER A 103 9.73 22.30 -7.00
C SER A 103 10.91 22.68 -6.11
N ASN A 104 10.78 22.55 -4.78
CA ASN A 104 11.91 22.49 -3.84
C ASN A 104 11.36 22.12 -2.46
N GLN A 105 11.64 20.88 -2.03
CA GLN A 105 11.59 20.37 -0.66
C GLN A 105 10.66 21.15 0.31
N GLU A 106 9.39 20.75 0.38
CA GLU A 106 8.50 21.21 1.45
C GLU A 106 9.20 20.94 2.79
N THR A 107 9.66 22.01 3.43
CA THR A 107 10.38 21.90 4.69
C THR A 107 9.35 21.49 5.76
N PHE A 108 9.49 20.27 6.26
CA PHE A 108 8.54 19.70 7.21
C PHE A 108 8.88 20.13 8.63
N PHE A 109 7.95 20.85 9.27
CA PHE A 109 8.03 21.20 10.68
C PHE A 109 7.09 20.32 11.50
N ALA A 110 7.65 19.51 12.42
CA ALA A 110 6.86 18.57 13.22
C ALA A 110 6.04 19.23 14.35
N LYS A 111 6.42 20.44 14.78
CA LYS A 111 5.78 21.18 15.88
C LYS A 111 5.61 22.65 15.51
N TYR A 112 4.66 23.31 16.16
CA TYR A 112 4.49 24.75 16.03
C TYR A 112 5.68 25.50 16.62
N LEU A 113 6.10 26.57 15.96
CA LEU A 113 7.10 27.50 16.48
C LEU A 113 6.36 28.49 17.38
N THR A 114 6.59 28.44 18.69
CA THR A 114 5.88 29.25 19.67
C THR A 114 6.54 30.60 19.96
N SER A 115 7.40 31.11 19.08
CA SER A 115 8.02 32.41 19.31
C SER A 115 7.03 33.55 19.05
N GLU A 116 6.95 34.51 19.97
CA GLU A 116 6.09 35.70 19.87
C GLU A 116 6.36 36.48 18.57
N LYS A 117 7.63 36.64 18.19
CA LYS A 117 8.04 37.36 16.99
C LYS A 117 7.64 36.68 15.68
N LEU A 118 7.35 35.38 15.71
CA LEU A 118 6.99 34.62 14.51
C LEU A 118 5.48 34.50 14.32
N LEU A 119 4.67 34.87 15.32
CA LEU A 119 3.23 34.63 15.27
C LEU A 119 2.60 35.34 14.07
N ASP A 120 2.94 36.60 13.81
CA ASP A 120 2.38 37.35 12.67
C ASP A 120 2.73 36.70 11.32
N LEU A 121 3.96 36.22 11.18
CA LEU A 121 4.40 35.50 9.98
C LEU A 121 3.63 34.17 9.83
N GLN A 122 3.44 33.43 10.92
CA GLN A 122 2.66 32.19 10.93
C GLN A 122 1.18 32.44 10.60
N LEU A 123 0.60 33.52 11.09
CA LEU A 123 -0.77 33.90 10.76
C LEU A 123 -0.93 34.28 9.30
N ASN A 124 0.14 34.62 8.58
CA ASN A 124 0.10 34.80 7.12
C ASN A 124 0.30 33.49 6.34
N ASP A 125 0.62 32.37 6.99
CA ASP A 125 0.72 31.06 6.34
C ASP A 125 -0.64 30.36 6.26
N SER A 126 -1.05 30.01 5.03
CA SER A 126 -2.26 29.25 4.76
C SER A 126 -2.29 27.87 5.44
N THR A 127 -1.14 27.19 5.56
CA THR A 127 -1.06 25.86 6.17
C THR A 127 -1.27 25.95 7.68
N PHE A 128 -0.61 26.91 8.32
CA PHE A 128 -0.82 27.22 9.73
C PHE A 128 -2.30 27.55 10.04
N ARG A 129 -2.93 28.44 9.26
CA ARG A 129 -4.37 28.75 9.44
C ARG A 129 -5.25 27.51 9.31
N ARG A 130 -5.02 26.68 8.27
CA ARG A 130 -5.76 25.42 8.09
C ARG A 130 -5.65 24.52 9.31
N ASN A 131 -4.45 24.38 9.88
CA ASN A 131 -4.24 23.55 11.07
C ASN A 131 -5.06 24.06 12.26
N ILE A 132 -5.05 25.36 12.53
CA ILE A 132 -5.80 25.96 13.64
C ILE A 132 -7.31 25.82 13.43
N LEU A 133 -7.80 26.11 12.21
CA LEU A 133 -9.23 25.96 11.87
C LEU A 133 -9.70 24.51 12.00
N VAL A 134 -8.89 23.54 11.58
CA VAL A 134 -9.19 22.10 11.74
C VAL A 134 -9.20 21.70 13.22
N GLN A 135 -8.29 22.20 14.04
CA GLN A 135 -8.31 21.95 15.50
C GLN A 135 -9.62 22.45 16.13
N PHE A 136 -10.10 23.63 15.76
CA PHE A 136 -11.41 24.12 16.22
C PHE A 136 -12.55 23.16 15.82
N LEU A 137 -12.57 22.69 14.57
CA LEU A 137 -13.61 21.75 14.10
C LEU A 137 -13.61 20.44 14.89
N ILE A 138 -12.43 19.88 15.18
CA ILE A 138 -12.30 18.65 15.98
C ILE A 138 -12.87 18.87 17.39
N ILE A 139 -12.54 20.01 18.02
CA ILE A 139 -12.98 20.33 19.38
C ILE A 139 -14.48 20.58 19.42
N PHE A 140 -15.03 21.31 18.45
CA PHE A 140 -16.47 21.53 18.32
C PHE A 140 -17.23 20.23 18.11
N GLN A 141 -16.74 19.34 17.24
CA GLN A 141 -17.32 18.02 17.06
C GLN A 141 -17.25 17.20 18.34
N TYR A 142 -16.13 17.24 19.07
CA TYR A 142 -16.01 16.59 20.37
C TYR A 142 -17.05 17.12 21.35
N LEU A 143 -17.22 18.44 21.49
CA LEU A 143 -18.16 19.06 22.44
C LEU A 143 -19.61 18.68 22.15
N VAL A 144 -20.01 18.67 20.87
CA VAL A 144 -21.38 18.34 20.43
C VAL A 144 -21.66 16.84 20.47
N SER A 145 -20.66 15.99 20.18
CA SER A 145 -20.88 14.55 20.04
C SER A 145 -21.27 13.89 21.37
N PRO A 146 -22.30 13.02 21.39
CA PRO A 146 -22.59 12.18 22.55
C PRO A 146 -21.51 11.10 22.65
N VAL A 147 -20.73 11.09 23.73
CA VAL A 147 -19.67 10.09 23.95
C VAL A 147 -19.92 9.43 25.30
N LYS A 148 -19.96 8.10 25.34
CA LYS A 148 -20.24 7.33 26.58
C LYS A 148 -19.29 7.63 27.75
N PHE A 149 -18.12 8.19 27.45
CA PHE A 149 -17.08 8.53 28.44
C PHE A 149 -17.18 9.98 28.95
N LYS A 150 -18.11 10.80 28.45
CA LYS A 150 -18.37 12.12 29.04
C LYS A 150 -19.14 11.97 30.35
N GLN A 151 -18.83 12.82 31.33
CA GLN A 151 -19.59 12.87 32.57
C GLN A 151 -21.02 13.35 32.31
N PRO A 152 -22.03 12.90 33.09
CA PRO A 152 -23.42 13.34 32.91
C PRO A 152 -23.63 14.86 33.02
N GLN A 153 -22.67 15.56 33.64
CA GLN A 153 -22.67 17.00 33.86
C GLN A 153 -22.15 17.79 32.64
N HIS A 154 -21.51 17.10 31.69
CA HIS A 154 -20.90 17.68 30.49
C HIS A 154 -21.94 17.85 29.38
N ILE A 155 -22.92 18.73 29.63
CA ILE A 155 -24.01 19.05 28.71
C ILE A 155 -23.90 20.52 28.33
N LEU A 156 -23.97 20.79 27.03
CA LEU A 156 -24.01 22.16 26.50
C LEU A 156 -25.41 22.75 26.71
N ASN A 157 -25.48 24.04 27.05
CA ASN A 157 -26.75 24.75 26.98
C ASN A 157 -27.11 25.13 25.52
N ASP A 158 -28.34 25.57 25.30
CA ASP A 158 -28.82 25.89 23.94
C ASP A 158 -28.04 27.03 23.29
N GLU A 159 -27.64 28.04 24.08
CA GLU A 159 -26.83 29.18 23.61
C GLU A 159 -25.44 28.75 23.13
N GLN A 160 -24.77 27.88 23.90
CA GLN A 160 -23.47 27.32 23.56
C GLN A 160 -23.57 26.44 22.31
N ALA A 161 -24.60 25.59 22.22
CA ALA A 161 -24.82 24.74 21.05
C ALA A 161 -25.06 25.58 19.78
N GLN A 162 -25.85 26.65 19.88
CA GLN A 162 -26.06 27.59 18.77
C GLN A 162 -24.78 28.34 18.39
N TRP A 163 -24.02 28.82 19.38
CA TRP A 163 -22.73 29.48 19.14
C TRP A 163 -21.78 28.54 18.40
N ILE A 164 -21.59 27.31 18.88
CA ILE A 164 -20.73 26.31 18.22
C ILE A 164 -21.18 26.09 16.77
N LYS A 165 -22.49 25.95 16.51
CA LYS A 165 -23.02 25.76 15.16
C LYS A 165 -22.70 26.94 14.25
N ASN A 166 -22.91 28.17 14.72
CA ASN A 166 -22.65 29.38 13.94
C ASN A 166 -21.15 29.54 13.65
N THR A 167 -20.31 29.36 14.66
CA THR A 167 -18.84 29.43 14.54
C THR A 167 -18.30 28.32 13.64
N THR A 168 -18.88 27.11 13.69
CA THR A 168 -18.52 26.01 12.77
C THR A 168 -18.76 26.41 11.31
N ASN A 169 -19.90 27.04 11.01
CA ASN A 169 -20.20 27.51 9.65
C ASN A 169 -19.22 28.59 9.19
N GLN A 170 -18.87 29.53 10.07
CA GLN A 170 -17.87 30.56 9.80
C GLN A 170 -16.50 29.94 9.50
N ILE A 171 -16.06 28.96 10.30
CA ILE A 171 -14.78 28.26 10.09
C ILE A 171 -14.75 27.50 8.77
N ILE A 172 -15.85 26.83 8.40
CA ILE A 172 -15.95 26.15 7.10
C ILE A 172 -15.86 27.16 5.94
N GLN A 173 -16.46 28.35 6.09
CA GLN A 173 -16.33 29.42 5.09
C GLN A 173 -14.89 29.94 4.98
N LEU A 174 -14.22 30.17 6.12
CA LEU A 174 -12.81 30.58 6.15
C LEU A 174 -11.90 29.54 5.51
N LEU A 175 -12.11 28.25 5.79
CA LEU A 175 -11.35 27.16 5.16
C LEU A 175 -11.47 27.17 3.64
N LYS A 176 -12.66 27.48 3.09
CA LYS A 176 -12.89 27.61 1.65
C LYS A 176 -12.21 28.82 1.02
N GLN A 177 -11.81 29.80 1.84
CA GLN A 177 -11.10 31.02 1.42
C GLN A 177 -9.59 30.96 1.72
N THR A 178 -9.09 29.90 2.36
CA THR A 178 -7.71 29.82 2.82
C THR A 178 -6.82 29.07 1.82
N GLY A 179 -6.22 29.79 0.88
CA GLY A 179 -5.16 29.32 -0.03
C GLY A 179 -5.60 28.38 -1.16
N SER A 180 -4.62 27.88 -1.92
CA SER A 180 -4.88 27.06 -3.11
C SER A 180 -5.53 25.70 -2.78
N ASN A 181 -6.45 25.22 -3.63
CA ASN A 181 -7.23 23.99 -3.41
C ASN A 181 -8.09 24.00 -2.11
N ALA A 182 -8.46 25.17 -1.59
CA ALA A 182 -9.23 25.34 -0.36
C ALA A 182 -10.54 24.54 -0.33
N THR A 183 -11.28 24.46 -1.44
CA THR A 183 -12.52 23.70 -1.54
C THR A 183 -12.31 22.20 -1.36
N THR A 184 -11.37 21.61 -2.12
CA THR A 184 -11.01 20.20 -2.02
C THR A 184 -10.53 19.83 -0.61
N PHE A 185 -9.71 20.68 0.00
CA PHE A 185 -9.26 20.49 1.38
C PHE A 185 -10.43 20.52 2.36
N THR A 186 -11.34 21.49 2.21
CA THR A 186 -12.53 21.61 3.07
C THR A 186 -13.43 20.37 2.95
N ASP A 187 -13.68 19.90 1.73
CA ASP A 187 -14.49 18.69 1.49
C ASP A 187 -13.84 17.44 2.10
N ALA A 188 -12.51 17.32 2.01
CA ALA A 188 -11.75 16.25 2.65
C ALA A 188 -11.86 16.31 4.18
N VAL A 189 -11.73 17.49 4.78
CA VAL A 189 -11.90 17.69 6.24
C VAL A 189 -13.32 17.31 6.66
N GLN A 190 -14.35 17.80 5.97
CA GLN A 190 -15.75 17.43 6.26
C GLN A 190 -15.99 15.92 6.16
N HIS A 191 -15.40 15.26 5.15
CA HIS A 191 -15.49 13.81 5.00
C HIS A 191 -14.79 13.06 6.15
N VAL A 192 -13.63 13.55 6.62
CA VAL A 192 -12.93 12.99 7.78
C VAL A 192 -13.76 13.12 9.05
N LEU A 193 -14.35 14.29 9.31
CA LEU A 193 -15.23 14.55 10.45
C LEU A 193 -16.49 13.67 10.44
N LYS A 194 -17.09 13.47 9.26
CA LYS A 194 -18.21 12.53 9.09
C LYS A 194 -17.80 11.08 9.39
N ARG A 195 -16.61 10.67 8.96
CA ARG A 195 -16.07 9.35 9.28
C ARG A 195 -15.78 9.19 10.78
N GLU A 196 -15.32 10.26 11.43
CA GLU A 196 -15.13 10.30 12.89
C GLU A 196 -16.45 10.10 13.63
N GLU A 197 -17.54 10.72 13.18
CA GLU A 197 -18.88 10.50 13.74
C GLU A 197 -19.29 9.03 13.70
N LEU A 198 -19.09 8.37 12.55
CA LEU A 198 -19.36 6.93 12.40
C LEU A 198 -18.51 6.08 13.35
N TRP A 199 -17.24 6.45 13.51
CA TRP A 199 -16.32 5.77 14.42
C TRP A 199 -16.73 5.95 15.89
N ASN A 200 -17.15 7.16 16.26
CA ASN A 200 -17.66 7.48 17.59
C ASN A 200 -18.93 6.68 17.89
N ASN A 201 -19.88 6.62 16.95
CA ASN A 201 -21.10 5.84 17.08
C ASN A 201 -20.79 4.33 17.22
N TRP A 202 -19.94 3.77 16.38
CA TRP A 202 -19.51 2.37 16.48
C TRP A 202 -18.84 2.05 17.82
N LYS A 203 -18.00 2.96 18.33
CA LYS A 203 -17.35 2.81 19.64
C LYS A 203 -18.37 2.91 20.78
N ASN A 204 -19.30 3.86 20.70
CA ASN A 204 -20.41 3.98 21.64
C ASN A 204 -21.26 2.71 21.64
N ASP A 205 -21.48 2.07 20.50
CA ASP A 205 -22.26 0.81 20.39
C ASP A 205 -21.51 -0.43 20.88
N GLY A 206 -20.33 -0.27 21.50
CA GLY A 206 -19.58 -1.37 22.11
C GLY A 206 -18.59 -2.04 21.16
N CYS A 207 -18.18 -1.35 20.08
CA CYS A 207 -17.18 -1.84 19.14
C CYS A 207 -17.56 -3.19 18.49
N GLN A 208 -18.70 -3.22 17.79
CA GLN A 208 -19.18 -4.43 17.11
C GLN A 208 -18.12 -5.01 16.16
N ASP A 209 -17.97 -6.35 16.15
CA ASP A 209 -16.96 -6.99 15.32
C ASP A 209 -17.24 -6.77 13.81
N PHE A 210 -16.19 -6.45 13.06
CA PHE A 210 -16.24 -6.33 11.61
C PHE A 210 -16.13 -7.68 10.90
N THR A 211 -15.94 -8.78 11.64
CA THR A 211 -15.92 -10.13 11.09
C THR A 211 -17.22 -10.44 10.38
N ARG A 212 -17.16 -10.41 9.05
CA ARG A 212 -18.23 -10.93 8.21
C ARG A 212 -18.24 -12.44 8.33
N ALA A 213 -19.43 -13.04 8.47
CA ALA A 213 -19.57 -14.48 8.35
C ALA A 213 -18.85 -14.94 7.08
N LYS A 214 -18.04 -16.01 7.19
CA LYS A 214 -17.38 -16.61 6.03
C LYS A 214 -18.45 -16.80 4.97
N LEU A 215 -18.23 -16.28 3.76
CA LEU A 215 -19.12 -16.53 2.64
C LEU A 215 -19.38 -18.03 2.62
N ASN A 216 -20.64 -18.44 2.78
CA ASN A 216 -21.04 -19.83 2.62
C ASN A 216 -20.54 -20.25 1.25
N GLN A 217 -19.38 -20.91 1.20
CA GLN A 217 -18.87 -21.51 0.00
C GLN A 217 -19.87 -22.60 -0.29
N ARG A 218 -20.92 -22.26 -1.05
CA ARG A 218 -21.83 -23.24 -1.62
C ARG A 218 -20.93 -24.23 -2.34
N THR A 219 -20.70 -25.36 -1.70
CA THR A 219 -20.20 -26.58 -2.31
C THR A 219 -21.32 -27.13 -3.17
N THR A 220 -21.88 -26.32 -4.06
CA THR A 220 -22.61 -26.86 -5.20
C THR A 220 -21.52 -27.41 -6.10
N PRO A 221 -21.34 -28.75 -6.20
CA PRO A 221 -20.39 -29.29 -7.16
C PRO A 221 -20.84 -28.78 -8.52
N TYR A 222 -20.01 -27.94 -9.13
CA TYR A 222 -20.19 -27.57 -10.53
C TYR A 222 -20.17 -28.89 -11.30
N LYS A 223 -21.35 -29.38 -11.70
CA LYS A 223 -21.46 -30.52 -12.62
C LYS A 223 -20.98 -30.01 -13.97
N LEU A 224 -19.66 -30.03 -14.16
CA LEU A 224 -19.04 -29.71 -15.43
C LEU A 224 -19.39 -30.86 -16.38
N ASN A 225 -20.51 -30.71 -17.09
CA ASN A 225 -21.00 -31.69 -18.07
C ASN A 225 -20.23 -31.57 -19.40
N VAL A 226 -18.94 -31.25 -19.33
CA VAL A 226 -18.03 -31.17 -20.46
C VAL A 226 -17.06 -32.33 -20.31
N LYS A 227 -16.97 -33.20 -21.33
CA LYS A 227 -15.92 -34.22 -21.42
C LYS A 227 -14.56 -33.51 -21.59
N LEU A 228 -14.01 -33.00 -20.48
CA LEU A 228 -12.65 -32.48 -20.42
C LEU A 228 -11.68 -33.61 -20.80
N SER A 229 -10.60 -33.28 -21.52
CA SER A 229 -9.50 -34.21 -21.75
C SER A 229 -8.85 -34.61 -20.42
N GLU A 230 -8.25 -35.79 -20.35
CA GLU A 230 -7.69 -36.30 -19.09
C GLU A 230 -6.59 -35.38 -18.53
N ASN A 231 -5.80 -34.72 -19.40
CA ASN A 231 -4.80 -33.70 -19.00
C ASN A 231 -5.42 -32.51 -18.26
N ILE A 232 -6.58 -32.02 -18.72
CA ILE A 232 -7.28 -30.91 -18.07
C ILE A 232 -7.91 -31.40 -16.76
N ARG A 233 -8.47 -32.61 -16.73
CA ARG A 233 -9.00 -33.21 -15.49
C ARG A 233 -7.92 -33.36 -14.43
N GLN A 234 -6.72 -33.79 -14.81
CA GLN A 234 -5.61 -33.96 -13.89
C GLN A 234 -5.13 -32.61 -13.33
N SER A 235 -5.07 -31.57 -14.18
CA SER A 235 -4.78 -30.19 -13.77
C SER A 235 -5.83 -29.65 -12.79
N VAL A 236 -7.12 -29.88 -13.07
CA VAL A 236 -8.23 -29.48 -12.19
C VAL A 236 -8.17 -30.22 -10.85
N ARG A 237 -7.88 -31.54 -10.84
CA ARG A 237 -7.69 -32.31 -9.60
C ARG A 237 -6.54 -31.75 -8.75
N GLN A 238 -5.42 -31.39 -9.38
CA GLN A 238 -4.29 -30.78 -8.66
C GLN A 238 -4.64 -29.39 -8.11
N ALA A 239 -5.35 -28.56 -8.86
CA ALA A 239 -5.79 -27.25 -8.41
C ALA A 239 -6.77 -27.35 -7.21
N ILE A 240 -7.71 -28.30 -7.25
CA ILE A 240 -8.63 -28.58 -6.14
C ILE A 240 -7.84 -29.04 -4.90
N ARG A 241 -6.87 -29.94 -5.06
CA ARG A 241 -5.99 -30.38 -3.97
C ARG A 241 -5.20 -29.23 -3.36
N ARG A 242 -4.71 -28.30 -4.18
CA ARG A 242 -3.99 -27.09 -3.70
C ARG A 242 -4.89 -26.15 -2.90
N ARG A 243 -6.17 -26.05 -3.25
CA ARG A 243 -7.14 -25.22 -2.52
C ARG A 243 -7.40 -25.73 -1.09
N THR A 244 -7.20 -27.01 -0.83
CA THR A 244 -7.39 -27.64 0.49
C THR A 244 -6.10 -27.76 1.31
N MET A 245 -4.95 -27.32 0.78
CA MET A 245 -3.67 -27.38 1.49
C MET A 245 -3.40 -26.11 2.28
N ASP A 246 -2.65 -26.26 3.37
CA ASP A 246 -2.15 -25.14 4.16
C ASP A 246 -0.99 -24.41 3.45
N ILE A 247 -0.73 -23.16 3.82
CA ILE A 247 0.28 -22.28 3.21
C ILE A 247 1.69 -22.88 3.33
N GLU A 248 2.01 -23.53 4.46
CA GLU A 248 3.30 -24.18 4.65
C GLU A 248 3.47 -25.40 3.72
N GLN A 249 2.40 -26.16 3.51
CA GLN A 249 2.41 -27.30 2.59
C GLN A 249 2.61 -26.83 1.13
N LEU A 250 2.01 -25.71 0.76
CA LEU A 250 2.16 -25.07 -0.56
C LEU A 250 3.59 -24.55 -0.82
N ARG A 251 4.33 -24.22 0.23
CA ARG A 251 5.72 -23.73 0.13
C ARG A 251 6.75 -24.86 -0.08
N SER A 252 6.36 -26.13 0.04
CA SER A 252 7.30 -27.25 -0.12
C SER A 252 8.04 -27.18 -1.47
N PRO A 253 9.38 -27.33 -1.50
CA PRO A 253 10.17 -27.40 -2.73
C PRO A 253 9.67 -28.49 -3.69
N SER A 254 9.05 -29.55 -3.16
CA SER A 254 8.45 -30.64 -3.94
C SER A 254 7.26 -30.19 -4.81
N GLN A 255 6.68 -28.99 -4.59
CA GLN A 255 5.58 -28.45 -5.40
C GLN A 255 6.05 -27.70 -6.66
N HIS A 256 7.31 -27.29 -6.69
CA HIS A 256 7.96 -26.64 -7.84
C HIS A 256 8.73 -27.65 -8.69
N TYR A 257 8.17 -28.86 -8.82
CA TYR A 257 8.80 -29.93 -9.58
C TYR A 257 8.64 -29.68 -11.08
N LEU A 258 9.75 -29.32 -11.72
CA LEU A 258 9.90 -29.42 -13.17
C LEU A 258 10.55 -30.79 -13.45
N PRO A 259 9.93 -31.68 -14.24
CA PRO A 259 10.52 -32.99 -14.51
C PRO A 259 11.88 -32.82 -15.19
N PRO A 260 12.89 -33.65 -14.85
CA PRO A 260 14.10 -33.76 -15.64
C PRO A 260 13.78 -34.09 -17.10
N LEU A 261 14.61 -33.62 -18.03
CA LEU A 261 14.47 -33.94 -19.45
C LEU A 261 14.28 -35.45 -19.68
N ARG A 262 15.08 -36.29 -19.01
CA ARG A 262 15.03 -37.74 -19.14
C ARG A 262 13.63 -38.30 -18.88
N ASP A 263 13.08 -38.02 -17.70
CA ASP A 263 11.81 -38.59 -17.24
C ASP A 263 10.63 -38.14 -18.11
N PHE A 264 10.71 -36.91 -18.64
CA PHE A 264 9.68 -36.39 -19.55
C PHE A 264 9.79 -37.00 -20.96
N PHE A 265 11.00 -37.18 -21.49
CA PHE A 265 11.23 -37.63 -22.87
C PHE A 265 11.29 -39.16 -23.03
N GLU A 266 11.60 -39.93 -21.99
CA GLU A 266 11.69 -41.39 -22.05
C GLU A 266 10.38 -42.07 -22.54
N PRO A 267 9.19 -41.72 -22.03
CA PRO A 267 7.94 -42.26 -22.58
C PRO A 267 7.65 -41.84 -24.02
N ILE A 268 8.14 -40.65 -24.43
CA ILE A 268 8.03 -40.18 -25.82
C ILE A 268 8.93 -41.05 -26.71
N ILE A 269 10.18 -41.22 -26.29
CA ILE A 269 11.20 -42.00 -27.01
C ILE A 269 10.74 -43.45 -27.18
N ASP A 270 10.18 -44.08 -26.15
CA ASP A 270 9.70 -45.46 -26.24
C ASP A 270 8.48 -45.60 -27.14
N GLN A 271 7.52 -44.66 -27.07
CA GLN A 271 6.38 -44.65 -27.98
C GLN A 271 6.82 -44.51 -29.45
N LEU A 272 7.80 -43.64 -29.72
CA LEU A 272 8.31 -43.42 -31.09
C LEU A 272 9.16 -44.59 -31.60
N LYS A 273 9.82 -45.35 -30.72
CA LYS A 273 10.54 -46.58 -31.07
C LYS A 273 9.60 -47.68 -31.55
N THR A 274 8.44 -47.81 -30.91
CA THR A 274 7.51 -48.92 -31.15
C THR A 274 6.57 -48.69 -32.32
N VAL A 275 6.63 -47.55 -33.02
CA VAL A 275 5.76 -47.25 -34.16
C VAL A 275 6.05 -48.25 -35.29
N PRO A 276 5.10 -49.16 -35.60
CA PRO A 276 5.26 -50.11 -36.69
C PRO A 276 5.10 -49.40 -38.05
N VAL A 277 5.60 -50.03 -39.11
CA VAL A 277 5.32 -49.56 -40.48
C VAL A 277 3.80 -49.67 -40.73
N PRO A 278 3.14 -48.65 -41.30
CA PRO A 278 1.72 -48.70 -41.58
C PRO A 278 1.34 -49.94 -42.41
N SER A 279 0.30 -50.67 -42.03
CA SER A 279 -0.12 -51.92 -42.69
C SER A 279 -0.57 -51.75 -44.15
N THR A 280 -0.77 -50.51 -44.60
CA THR A 280 -1.12 -50.14 -45.98
C THR A 280 0.10 -49.82 -46.85
N SER A 281 1.32 -50.00 -46.34
CA SER A 281 2.55 -49.65 -47.06
C SER A 281 2.84 -50.63 -48.20
N THR A 282 3.00 -50.11 -49.42
CA THR A 282 3.47 -50.85 -50.60
C THR A 282 5.00 -50.81 -50.74
N ALA A 283 5.71 -50.30 -49.73
CA ALA A 283 7.14 -50.05 -49.79
C ALA A 283 7.94 -51.36 -49.78
N THR A 284 8.69 -51.59 -50.85
CA THR A 284 9.55 -52.77 -51.00
C THR A 284 10.92 -52.57 -50.33
N ASP A 285 11.40 -51.32 -50.29
CA ASP A 285 12.73 -50.95 -49.77
C ASP A 285 12.68 -50.42 -48.33
N GLU A 286 13.69 -50.81 -47.53
CA GLU A 286 13.82 -50.40 -46.12
C GLU A 286 13.92 -48.87 -45.92
N ARG A 287 14.51 -48.16 -46.89
CA ARG A 287 14.59 -46.69 -46.87
C ARG A 287 13.22 -46.02 -46.96
N GLU A 288 12.31 -46.61 -47.74
CA GLU A 288 10.97 -46.08 -47.90
C GLU A 288 10.10 -46.40 -46.67
N LYS A 289 10.27 -47.58 -46.08
CA LYS A 289 9.65 -47.95 -44.80
C LYS A 289 10.07 -47.02 -43.64
N GLU A 290 11.31 -46.55 -43.59
CA GLU A 290 11.74 -45.58 -42.57
C GLU A 290 11.08 -44.20 -42.77
N ARG A 291 10.96 -43.72 -44.02
CA ARG A 291 10.27 -42.44 -44.31
C ARG A 291 8.80 -42.48 -43.88
N GLU A 292 8.11 -43.60 -44.09
CA GLU A 292 6.73 -43.77 -43.64
C GLU A 292 6.62 -43.86 -42.11
N ARG A 293 7.59 -44.48 -41.43
CA ARG A 293 7.67 -44.45 -39.96
C ARG A 293 7.89 -43.03 -39.42
N GLU A 294 8.71 -42.23 -40.10
CA GLU A 294 8.96 -40.83 -39.71
C GLU A 294 7.70 -39.97 -39.79
N LYS A 295 6.92 -40.09 -40.87
CA LYS A 295 5.64 -39.39 -41.02
C LYS A 295 4.62 -39.78 -39.95
N GLU A 296 4.53 -41.07 -39.62
CA GLU A 296 3.58 -41.53 -38.58
C GLU A 296 4.01 -41.07 -37.18
N ARG A 297 5.32 -41.08 -36.88
CA ARG A 297 5.87 -40.47 -35.65
C ARG A 297 5.51 -38.98 -35.54
N GLU A 298 5.62 -38.22 -36.63
CA GLU A 298 5.26 -36.81 -36.68
C GLU A 298 3.75 -36.59 -36.42
N ARG A 299 2.91 -37.44 -37.01
CA ARG A 299 1.45 -37.41 -36.84
C ARG A 299 1.05 -37.68 -35.38
N LEU A 300 1.64 -38.68 -34.74
CA LEU A 300 1.37 -39.02 -33.35
C LEU A 300 1.72 -37.87 -32.39
N LEU A 301 2.84 -37.19 -32.65
CA LEU A 301 3.23 -36.01 -31.86
C LEU A 301 2.29 -34.83 -32.09
N SER A 302 1.85 -34.62 -33.33
CA SER A 302 0.92 -33.53 -33.70
C SER A 302 -0.49 -33.72 -33.15
N GLN A 303 -0.85 -34.93 -32.74
CA GLN A 303 -2.15 -35.24 -32.15
C GLN A 303 -2.35 -34.64 -30.75
N ASP A 304 -1.25 -34.36 -30.02
CA ASP A 304 -1.28 -33.68 -28.71
C ASP A 304 -0.40 -32.41 -28.71
N PRO A 305 -0.96 -31.26 -29.15
CA PRO A 305 -0.26 -29.97 -29.13
C PRO A 305 0.23 -29.57 -27.74
N SER A 306 -0.47 -29.99 -26.67
CA SER A 306 -0.08 -29.64 -25.30
C SER A 306 1.21 -30.35 -24.88
N ARG A 307 1.40 -31.59 -25.31
CA ARG A 307 2.63 -32.36 -25.11
C ARG A 307 3.80 -31.74 -25.87
N LEU A 308 3.59 -31.32 -27.11
CA LEU A 308 4.58 -30.60 -27.92
C LEU A 308 5.03 -29.29 -27.23
N TRP A 309 4.08 -28.49 -26.76
CA TRP A 309 4.38 -27.23 -26.07
C TRP A 309 5.15 -27.43 -24.77
N ARG A 310 4.81 -28.45 -23.98
CA ARG A 310 5.53 -28.80 -22.75
C ARG A 310 6.94 -29.27 -23.05
N ALA A 311 7.11 -30.13 -24.07
CA ALA A 311 8.41 -30.58 -24.54
C ALA A 311 9.30 -29.39 -24.93
N LEU A 312 8.76 -28.45 -25.72
CA LEU A 312 9.48 -27.27 -26.17
C LEU A 312 9.95 -26.38 -25.00
N ARG A 313 9.07 -26.11 -24.03
CA ARG A 313 9.40 -25.30 -22.85
C ARG A 313 10.43 -25.97 -21.95
N LEU A 314 10.37 -27.30 -21.80
CA LEU A 314 11.36 -28.05 -21.03
C LEU A 314 12.73 -28.00 -21.71
N LEU A 315 12.77 -28.24 -23.03
CA LEU A 315 14.00 -28.15 -23.81
C LEU A 315 14.61 -26.74 -23.75
N ALA A 316 13.81 -25.69 -23.92
CA ALA A 316 14.29 -24.30 -23.85
C ALA A 316 14.95 -23.95 -22.50
N ARG A 317 14.57 -24.63 -21.42
CA ARG A 317 15.09 -24.35 -20.07
C ARG A 317 16.23 -25.27 -19.65
N GLN A 318 16.21 -26.53 -20.09
CA GLN A 318 17.11 -27.56 -19.57
C GLN A 318 18.04 -28.16 -20.63
N SER A 319 17.76 -27.96 -21.93
CA SER A 319 18.56 -28.54 -23.01
C SER A 319 19.57 -27.52 -23.55
N PRO A 320 20.87 -27.88 -23.61
CA PRO A 320 21.87 -27.04 -24.26
C PRO A 320 21.69 -27.02 -25.80
N TYR A 321 20.89 -27.93 -26.36
CA TYR A 321 20.68 -28.08 -27.81
C TYR A 321 19.47 -27.33 -28.34
N PHE A 322 18.75 -26.59 -27.49
CA PHE A 322 17.56 -25.86 -27.92
C PHE A 322 17.90 -24.56 -28.67
N PHE A 323 18.89 -23.82 -28.17
CA PHE A 323 19.38 -22.58 -28.78
C PHE A 323 20.74 -22.83 -29.43
N VAL A 324 20.75 -23.52 -30.57
CA VAL A 324 21.95 -23.66 -31.40
C VAL A 324 22.02 -22.46 -32.34
N HIS A 325 23.20 -21.86 -32.50
CA HIS A 325 23.47 -20.72 -33.39
C HIS A 325 23.37 -21.05 -34.89
N SER A 326 22.64 -22.11 -35.26
CA SER A 326 22.48 -22.54 -36.65
C SER A 326 21.25 -21.86 -37.27
N ASN A 327 21.45 -21.12 -38.36
CA ASN A 327 20.39 -20.50 -39.18
C ASN A 327 19.51 -21.51 -39.96
N GLN A 328 19.40 -22.76 -39.49
CA GLN A 328 18.56 -23.76 -40.14
C GLN A 328 17.11 -23.57 -39.69
N THR A 329 16.23 -23.29 -40.65
CA THR A 329 14.79 -23.24 -40.42
C THR A 329 14.29 -24.65 -40.13
N VAL A 330 13.68 -24.81 -38.96
CA VAL A 330 13.00 -26.06 -38.59
C VAL A 330 11.74 -26.20 -39.45
N GLN A 331 11.65 -27.28 -40.22
CA GLN A 331 10.49 -27.54 -41.10
C GLN A 331 9.20 -27.83 -40.32
N SER A 332 9.29 -28.49 -39.16
CA SER A 332 8.15 -28.79 -38.28
C SER A 332 8.60 -28.95 -36.82
N ILE A 333 7.78 -28.48 -35.88
CA ILE A 333 8.04 -28.58 -34.42
C ILE A 333 8.11 -30.05 -33.99
N ALA A 334 7.30 -30.92 -34.59
CA ALA A 334 7.31 -32.35 -34.30
C ALA A 334 8.60 -33.00 -34.78
N LEU A 335 9.10 -32.64 -35.98
CA LEU A 335 10.41 -33.10 -36.47
C LEU A 335 11.58 -32.60 -35.60
N PHE A 336 11.51 -31.36 -35.12
CA PHE A 336 12.50 -30.85 -34.17
C PHE A 336 12.52 -31.65 -32.87
N ILE A 337 11.35 -31.94 -32.30
CA ILE A 337 11.25 -32.77 -31.10
C ILE A 337 11.74 -34.20 -31.38
N MET A 338 11.42 -34.80 -32.53
CA MET A 338 11.95 -36.11 -32.92
C MET A 338 13.49 -36.11 -33.02
N SER A 339 14.07 -35.13 -33.70
CA SER A 339 15.53 -35.00 -33.81
C SER A 339 16.19 -34.79 -32.45
N THR A 340 15.54 -34.04 -31.56
CA THR A 340 16.03 -33.77 -30.21
C THR A 340 15.89 -35.01 -29.32
N CYS A 341 14.81 -35.77 -29.47
CA CYS A 341 14.63 -37.07 -28.81
C CYS A 341 15.73 -38.05 -29.22
N GLU A 342 16.13 -38.06 -30.49
CA GLU A 342 17.21 -38.92 -30.98
C GLU A 342 18.59 -38.46 -30.45
N LYS A 343 18.84 -37.15 -30.34
CA LYS A 343 20.05 -36.60 -29.70
C LYS A 343 20.11 -36.94 -28.20
N ILE A 344 19.02 -36.69 -27.47
CA ILE A 344 18.87 -37.06 -26.06
C ILE A 344 19.07 -38.56 -25.90
N ARG A 345 18.52 -39.39 -26.80
CA ARG A 345 18.75 -40.83 -26.75
C ARG A 345 20.24 -41.19 -26.88
N ARG A 346 20.95 -40.59 -27.83
CA ARG A 346 22.35 -40.94 -28.13
C ARG A 346 23.32 -40.53 -27.02
N GLU A 347 23.15 -39.34 -26.45
CA GLU A 347 24.04 -38.84 -25.39
C GLU A 347 23.87 -39.59 -24.07
N TYR A 348 22.65 -40.03 -23.76
CA TYR A 348 22.35 -40.72 -22.50
C TYR A 348 22.48 -42.25 -22.56
N ILE A 349 22.86 -42.85 -23.70
CA ILE A 349 23.30 -44.27 -23.79
C ILE A 349 24.77 -44.42 -23.35
N LEU A 350 25.56 -43.34 -23.36
CA LEU A 350 26.98 -43.36 -23.02
C LEU A 350 27.37 -43.34 -21.52
N PRO A 351 26.51 -43.03 -20.51
CA PRO A 351 26.98 -42.86 -19.14
C PRO A 351 27.14 -44.17 -18.35
N SER A 352 27.03 -45.35 -18.97
CA SER A 352 27.23 -46.63 -18.25
C SER A 352 28.64 -47.21 -18.36
N GLN A 353 29.46 -46.82 -19.34
CA GLN A 353 30.80 -47.41 -19.51
C GLN A 353 31.95 -46.51 -19.04
N GLN A 354 31.79 -45.19 -19.00
CA GLN A 354 32.87 -44.28 -18.60
C GLN A 354 32.96 -44.03 -17.08
N GLN A 355 31.88 -44.23 -16.33
CA GLN A 355 31.89 -44.01 -14.86
C GLN A 355 32.52 -45.14 -14.04
N GLN A 356 32.72 -46.34 -14.61
CA GLN A 356 33.38 -47.45 -13.89
C GLN A 356 34.92 -47.39 -13.92
N GLN A 357 35.54 -46.70 -14.89
CA GLN A 357 37.01 -46.62 -14.97
C GLN A 357 37.61 -45.47 -14.13
N GLN A 358 36.86 -44.41 -13.85
CA GLN A 358 37.36 -43.29 -13.04
C GLN A 358 37.27 -43.53 -11.53
N ALA A 359 36.50 -44.53 -11.07
CA ALA A 359 36.35 -44.84 -9.65
C ALA A 359 37.50 -45.68 -9.05
N GLN A 360 38.49 -46.12 -9.84
CA GLN A 360 39.61 -46.94 -9.37
C GLN A 360 40.94 -46.19 -9.19
N ILE A 361 41.00 -44.87 -9.44
CA ILE A 361 42.26 -44.12 -9.38
C ILE A 361 42.10 -42.87 -8.51
N ILE A 362 41.92 -43.04 -7.20
CA ILE A 362 42.40 -42.07 -6.21
C ILE A 362 42.90 -42.87 -4.99
N PRO A 363 44.22 -42.92 -4.70
CA PRO A 363 44.74 -43.47 -3.47
C PRO A 363 44.52 -42.48 -2.31
N SER A 364 44.11 -43.03 -1.17
CA SER A 364 43.91 -42.29 0.08
C SER A 364 45.22 -41.68 0.59
N VAL A 365 45.21 -40.36 0.81
CA VAL A 365 46.09 -39.68 1.77
C VAL A 365 45.24 -38.72 2.59
#